data_AF-A0A956HEU7-F1
#
_entry.id   AF-A0A956HEU7-F1
#
_cell.length_a   1.000
_cell.length_b   1.000
_cell.length_c   1.000
_cell.angle_alpha   90.00
_cell.angle_beta   90.00
_cell.angle_gamma   90.00
#
_symmetry.space_group_name_H-M   'P 1'
#
loop_
_entity.id
_entity.type
_entity.pdbx_description
1 polymer ?
#
loop_
_entity_poly.entity_id
_entity_poly.type
_entity_poly.pdbx_seq_one_letter_code
_entity_poly.pdbx_strand_id
1 'polypeptide(L)'
;TTDPSETDAPPVCGDGVVEGDEACDDGPDNADDGACTTACAAAACGDGYVFSGVEECDDGGDNADDAACTSQCAAAYCGDGLVWSGAEECDDGDDVENGCTNACVAQRVVDIGVSHFHVCAILSGGKVKCWGANLYGYLGQGDTESRGDDPGEMGVDLPYVDLGAGAVALRIAAARGHTCVLLEGGAVKCWGLNNYAQLGAGHLEHLGDDPGEMGDNLAPVNLGDGVKAIDVAAGYDHACAITEGGKVKCWGHDFAGQLGYGGTPQACGNQKCRGAVPEDMGDNLPFVDLGAGQVAIALSAGQGSTCALLEGGDVKCWGVGQVAGQGTIDSIGNNPGEMGDNLPPIVLGGPAVELASGLVQHCVRLEGGGVKCWGIGIHGGLGTGATDTIGDEPGEMAALLPIDLGPGFSDTNIAAGRFSGCVVDQDGGLKCWGHNMHGQLGQGDALDRGDAPGEMGANLPRIKLFTDTW
;
A
#
# COMPACT_ATOMS: atom_id res chain seq x y z
N THR A 1 -91.47 -3.38 -24.21
CA THR A 1 -91.40 -3.81 -22.80
C THR A 1 -89.99 -4.29 -22.58
N THR A 2 -89.35 -3.68 -21.60
CA THR A 2 -87.95 -3.79 -21.20
C THR A 2 -87.54 -5.21 -20.85
N ASP A 3 -86.32 -5.57 -21.22
CA ASP A 3 -85.62 -6.81 -20.85
C ASP A 3 -85.36 -6.82 -19.32
N PRO A 4 -85.69 -7.89 -18.56
CA PRO A 4 -85.62 -7.90 -17.10
C PRO A 4 -84.45 -8.74 -16.56
N SER A 5 -83.20 -8.47 -16.96
CA SER A 5 -82.05 -9.22 -16.42
C SER A 5 -80.80 -8.44 -16.04
N GLU A 6 -80.83 -7.11 -15.93
CA GLU A 6 -79.76 -6.40 -15.21
C GLU A 6 -80.30 -5.91 -13.87
N THR A 7 -80.04 -6.71 -12.84
CA THR A 7 -79.94 -6.19 -11.48
C THR A 7 -78.63 -5.42 -11.42
N ASP A 8 -78.69 -4.09 -11.44
CA ASP A 8 -77.58 -3.22 -11.01
C ASP A 8 -77.34 -3.50 -9.52
N ALA A 9 -76.60 -4.56 -9.21
CA ALA A 9 -76.01 -4.73 -7.89
C ALA A 9 -74.99 -3.61 -7.72
N PRO A 10 -74.92 -2.97 -6.53
CA PRO A 10 -73.82 -2.04 -6.26
C PRO A 10 -72.50 -2.81 -6.38
N PRO A 11 -71.44 -2.21 -6.96
CA PRO A 11 -70.13 -2.87 -7.08
C PRO A 11 -69.65 -3.35 -5.70
N VAL A 12 -69.14 -4.58 -5.64
CA VAL A 12 -68.68 -5.23 -4.40
C VAL A 12 -67.27 -5.76 -4.58
N CYS A 13 -66.32 -5.04 -3.98
CA CYS A 13 -64.94 -5.46 -3.96
C CYS A 13 -64.74 -6.85 -3.32
N GLY A 14 -64.01 -7.71 -4.04
CA GLY A 14 -63.66 -9.07 -3.65
C GLY A 14 -64.60 -10.14 -4.19
N ASP A 15 -65.40 -9.86 -5.22
CA ASP A 15 -66.30 -10.83 -5.87
C ASP A 15 -65.76 -11.42 -7.18
N GLY A 16 -64.59 -10.94 -7.62
CA GLY A 16 -63.87 -11.40 -8.80
C GLY A 16 -64.30 -10.73 -10.11
N VAL A 17 -65.07 -9.64 -10.06
CA VAL A 17 -65.50 -8.88 -11.23
C VAL A 17 -65.17 -7.40 -11.03
N VAL A 18 -64.38 -6.81 -11.94
CA VAL A 18 -64.05 -5.38 -11.88
C VAL A 18 -65.25 -4.54 -12.30
N GLU A 19 -65.90 -3.87 -11.33
CA GLU A 19 -67.10 -3.07 -11.55
C GLU A 19 -67.03 -1.69 -10.86
N GLY A 20 -67.69 -0.67 -11.43
CA GLY A 20 -67.73 0.66 -10.83
C GLY A 20 -66.37 1.40 -10.79
N ASP A 21 -65.92 1.75 -9.59
CA ASP A 21 -64.67 2.51 -9.34
C ASP A 21 -63.47 1.60 -8.97
N GLU A 22 -63.63 0.28 -9.08
CA GLU A 22 -62.57 -0.69 -8.78
C GLU A 22 -61.46 -0.65 -9.83
N ALA A 23 -60.20 -0.66 -9.37
CA ALA A 23 -59.04 -0.73 -10.25
C ALA A 23 -58.66 -2.19 -10.58
N CYS A 24 -59.03 -3.13 -9.71
CA CYS A 24 -58.79 -4.56 -9.80
C CYS A 24 -59.82 -5.29 -8.90
N ASP A 25 -60.02 -6.59 -9.12
CA ASP A 25 -60.78 -7.46 -8.21
C ASP A 25 -60.35 -8.93 -8.44
N ASP A 26 -59.47 -9.43 -7.58
CA ASP A 26 -59.00 -10.82 -7.59
C ASP A 26 -59.91 -11.73 -6.74
N GLY A 27 -61.09 -11.25 -6.35
CA GLY A 27 -62.06 -11.99 -5.58
C GLY A 27 -61.59 -12.26 -4.15
N PRO A 28 -61.70 -13.51 -3.66
CA PRO A 28 -61.19 -13.90 -2.34
C PRO A 28 -59.68 -13.74 -2.16
N ASP A 29 -58.93 -13.57 -3.26
CA ASP A 29 -57.47 -13.45 -3.25
C ASP A 29 -56.99 -11.99 -3.06
N ASN A 30 -57.90 -11.01 -2.93
CA ASN A 30 -57.55 -9.65 -2.51
C ASN A 30 -56.89 -9.68 -1.12
N ALA A 31 -55.78 -8.96 -0.98
CA ALA A 31 -55.00 -8.93 0.26
C ALA A 31 -54.44 -7.52 0.50
N ASP A 32 -54.24 -7.12 1.77
CA ASP A 32 -53.70 -5.80 2.10
C ASP A 32 -52.29 -5.57 1.54
N ASP A 33 -51.56 -6.63 1.23
CA ASP A 33 -50.23 -6.69 0.60
C ASP A 33 -50.24 -7.40 -0.78
N GLY A 34 -51.42 -7.55 -1.38
CA GLY A 34 -51.60 -8.19 -2.69
C GLY A 34 -51.63 -7.21 -3.85
N ALA A 35 -51.46 -7.73 -5.08
CA ALA A 35 -51.57 -6.93 -6.30
C ALA A 35 -52.91 -6.20 -6.45
N CYS A 36 -53.96 -6.79 -5.87
CA CYS A 36 -55.22 -6.15 -5.60
C CYS A 36 -55.47 -6.07 -4.10
N THR A 37 -55.61 -4.84 -3.59
CA THR A 37 -55.85 -4.58 -2.16
C THR A 37 -57.24 -5.02 -1.73
N THR A 38 -57.47 -5.18 -0.41
CA THR A 38 -58.83 -5.46 0.13
C THR A 38 -59.84 -4.33 -0.13
N ALA A 39 -59.38 -3.18 -0.63
CA ALA A 39 -60.20 -2.06 -1.08
C ALA A 39 -60.35 -2.00 -2.62
N CYS A 40 -59.90 -3.01 -3.36
CA CYS A 40 -59.93 -3.08 -4.83
C CYS A 40 -59.19 -1.93 -5.52
N ALA A 41 -58.17 -1.42 -4.83
CA ALA A 41 -57.14 -0.59 -5.43
C ALA A 41 -55.99 -1.49 -5.88
N ALA A 42 -55.43 -1.19 -7.06
CA ALA A 42 -54.22 -1.83 -7.54
C ALA A 42 -53.03 -1.40 -6.66
N ALA A 43 -52.10 -2.33 -6.44
CA ALA A 43 -50.80 -2.06 -5.84
C ALA A 43 -50.12 -0.86 -6.54
N ALA A 44 -49.60 0.08 -5.76
CA ALA A 44 -49.04 1.33 -6.27
C ALA A 44 -47.70 1.65 -5.60
N CYS A 45 -46.64 1.60 -6.42
CA CYS A 45 -45.31 1.99 -5.99
C CYS A 45 -45.27 3.44 -5.46
N GLY A 46 -44.65 3.64 -4.30
CA GLY A 46 -44.48 4.91 -3.60
C GLY A 46 -45.62 5.26 -2.65
N ASP A 47 -46.46 4.29 -2.27
CA ASP A 47 -47.57 4.49 -1.32
C ASP A 47 -47.25 4.08 0.13
N GLY A 48 -46.06 3.51 0.35
CA GLY A 48 -45.53 3.10 1.65
C GLY A 48 -45.88 1.66 2.05
N TYR A 49 -46.46 0.86 1.16
CA TYR A 49 -46.74 -0.55 1.37
C TYR A 49 -45.93 -1.41 0.41
N VAL A 50 -45.41 -2.55 0.87
CA VAL A 50 -44.70 -3.50 0.01
C VAL A 50 -45.65 -4.61 -0.41
N PHE A 51 -46.05 -4.63 -1.67
CA PHE A 51 -46.96 -5.61 -2.26
C PHE A 51 -46.19 -6.85 -2.78
N SER A 52 -46.47 -8.01 -2.17
CA SER A 52 -45.74 -9.25 -2.43
C SER A 52 -45.86 -9.69 -3.90
N GLY A 53 -44.73 -9.72 -4.61
CA GLY A 53 -44.65 -10.14 -6.00
C GLY A 53 -45.03 -9.06 -7.03
N VAL A 54 -45.33 -7.85 -6.57
CA VAL A 54 -45.49 -6.65 -7.41
C VAL A 54 -44.26 -5.77 -7.32
N GLU A 55 -43.69 -5.64 -6.12
CA GLU A 55 -42.50 -4.83 -5.88
C GLU A 55 -41.58 -5.43 -4.81
N GLU A 56 -40.34 -4.97 -4.79
CA GLU A 56 -39.29 -5.50 -3.91
C GLU A 56 -39.11 -4.65 -2.64
N CYS A 57 -39.48 -3.37 -2.69
CA CYS A 57 -39.40 -2.39 -1.62
C CYS A 57 -40.43 -1.27 -1.86
N ASP A 58 -40.75 -0.47 -0.85
CA ASP A 58 -41.55 0.76 -0.99
C ASP A 58 -41.28 1.68 0.20
N ASP A 59 -40.51 2.75 -0.02
CA ASP A 59 -40.23 3.80 0.97
C ASP A 59 -41.19 5.01 0.81
N GLY A 60 -42.31 4.81 0.13
CA GLY A 60 -43.33 5.82 -0.10
C GLY A 60 -42.83 6.97 -0.97
N GLY A 61 -43.04 8.19 -0.50
CA GLY A 61 -42.58 9.40 -1.18
C GLY A 61 -41.05 9.57 -1.21
N ASP A 62 -40.31 8.73 -0.48
CA ASP A 62 -38.84 8.75 -0.43
C ASP A 62 -38.20 7.86 -1.53
N ASN A 63 -39.02 7.15 -2.34
CA ASN A 63 -38.53 6.42 -3.51
C ASN A 63 -37.83 7.35 -4.51
N ALA A 64 -36.61 7.00 -4.91
CA ALA A 64 -35.82 7.76 -5.87
C ALA A 64 -34.84 6.85 -6.60
N ASP A 65 -34.43 7.22 -7.81
CA ASP A 65 -33.45 6.45 -8.61
C ASP A 65 -32.00 6.50 -8.05
N ASP A 66 -31.82 7.10 -6.87
CA ASP A 66 -30.59 7.10 -6.06
C ASP A 66 -30.84 6.79 -4.56
N ALA A 67 -32.01 6.26 -4.20
CA ALA A 67 -32.39 5.81 -2.86
C ALA A 67 -32.50 4.28 -2.74
N ALA A 68 -32.42 3.74 -1.52
CA ALA A 68 -32.49 2.28 -1.26
C ALA A 68 -33.67 1.56 -1.94
N CYS A 69 -34.76 2.29 -2.22
CA CYS A 69 -35.85 1.87 -3.07
C CYS A 69 -36.01 2.81 -4.30
N THR A 70 -35.99 2.23 -5.51
CA THR A 70 -36.07 2.99 -6.76
C THR A 70 -37.44 3.63 -7.00
N SER A 71 -37.55 4.57 -7.93
CA SER A 71 -38.85 5.12 -8.34
C SER A 71 -39.80 4.11 -9.00
N GLN A 72 -39.30 2.89 -9.29
CA GLN A 72 -40.07 1.76 -9.80
C GLN A 72 -40.19 0.63 -8.75
N CYS A 73 -39.90 0.90 -7.48
CA CYS A 73 -40.02 -0.03 -6.36
C CYS A 73 -39.20 -1.32 -6.51
N ALA A 74 -38.04 -1.18 -7.15
CA ALA A 74 -36.96 -2.17 -7.13
C ALA A 74 -35.96 -1.84 -6.02
N ALA A 75 -35.39 -2.86 -5.37
CA ALA A 75 -34.38 -2.64 -4.34
C ALA A 75 -33.04 -2.22 -4.97
N ALA A 76 -32.26 -1.41 -4.25
CA ALA A 76 -30.88 -1.12 -4.61
C ALA A 76 -30.08 -2.41 -4.84
N TYR A 77 -29.30 -2.44 -5.93
CA TYR A 77 -28.51 -3.59 -6.35
C TYR A 77 -27.08 -3.17 -6.67
N CYS A 78 -26.14 -3.82 -6.01
CA CYS A 78 -24.72 -3.61 -6.25
C CYS A 78 -24.31 -4.18 -7.61
N GLY A 79 -23.81 -3.33 -8.50
CA GLY A 79 -23.39 -3.64 -9.86
C GLY A 79 -24.35 -3.12 -10.95
N ASP A 80 -25.36 -2.29 -10.60
CA ASP A 80 -26.28 -1.69 -11.58
C ASP A 80 -25.80 -0.35 -12.17
N GLY A 81 -24.68 0.16 -11.65
CA GLY A 81 -24.05 1.42 -12.09
C GLY A 81 -24.58 2.65 -11.35
N LEU A 82 -25.40 2.50 -10.31
CA LEU A 82 -25.98 3.57 -9.53
C LEU A 82 -25.52 3.46 -8.07
N VAL A 83 -25.01 4.57 -7.51
CA VAL A 83 -24.61 4.61 -6.09
C VAL A 83 -25.81 5.02 -5.24
N TRP A 84 -26.35 4.08 -4.47
CA TRP A 84 -27.55 4.26 -3.68
C TRP A 84 -27.24 4.85 -2.29
N SER A 85 -27.74 6.05 -1.97
CA SER A 85 -27.38 6.75 -0.73
C SER A 85 -27.80 5.99 0.52
N GLY A 86 -26.84 5.66 1.39
CA GLY A 86 -27.09 4.95 2.65
C GLY A 86 -27.26 3.44 2.51
N ALA A 87 -27.38 2.91 1.29
CA ALA A 87 -27.33 1.49 0.99
C ALA A 87 -25.92 1.05 0.55
N GLU A 88 -25.20 1.91 -0.17
CA GLU A 88 -23.92 1.60 -0.80
C GLU A 88 -22.89 2.73 -0.62
N GLU A 89 -21.61 2.37 -0.55
CA GLU A 89 -20.51 3.33 -0.55
C GLU A 89 -20.02 3.65 -1.98
N CYS A 90 -20.17 2.72 -2.91
CA CYS A 90 -19.79 2.84 -4.32
C CYS A 90 -20.48 1.76 -5.17
N ASP A 91 -20.53 1.95 -6.49
CA ASP A 91 -20.99 1.00 -7.49
C ASP A 91 -20.17 1.24 -8.78
N ASP A 92 -19.53 0.21 -9.33
CA ASP A 92 -18.73 0.25 -10.56
C ASP A 92 -19.42 -0.38 -11.78
N GLY A 93 -20.70 -0.73 -11.66
CA GLY A 93 -21.55 -1.22 -12.74
C GLY A 93 -21.30 -2.68 -13.14
N ASP A 94 -20.59 -3.45 -12.29
CA ASP A 94 -20.44 -4.89 -12.44
C ASP A 94 -20.34 -5.63 -11.09
N ASP A 95 -20.45 -6.97 -11.14
CA ASP A 95 -20.33 -7.84 -9.94
C ASP A 95 -18.89 -8.40 -9.78
N VAL A 96 -17.88 -7.67 -10.24
CA VAL A 96 -16.47 -8.07 -10.17
C VAL A 96 -15.75 -7.11 -9.24
N GLU A 97 -14.87 -7.63 -8.38
CA GLU A 97 -14.21 -6.79 -7.35
C GLU A 97 -13.14 -5.82 -7.90
N ASN A 98 -13.34 -5.11 -9.03
CA ASN A 98 -12.33 -4.34 -9.77
C ASN A 98 -12.28 -2.83 -9.46
N GLY A 99 -13.36 -2.26 -8.90
CA GLY A 99 -13.45 -0.90 -8.37
C GLY A 99 -14.15 -0.85 -7.02
N CYS A 100 -15.26 -1.58 -6.90
CA CYS A 100 -16.03 -1.83 -5.68
C CYS A 100 -15.88 -3.28 -5.24
N THR A 101 -16.19 -3.59 -3.98
CA THR A 101 -16.47 -4.99 -3.64
C THR A 101 -17.83 -5.39 -4.20
N ASN A 102 -18.09 -6.69 -4.32
CA ASN A 102 -19.44 -7.22 -4.58
C ASN A 102 -20.47 -6.94 -3.45
N ALA A 103 -20.06 -6.25 -2.38
CA ALA A 103 -20.93 -5.72 -1.34
C ALA A 103 -21.02 -4.17 -1.38
N CYS A 104 -20.61 -3.54 -2.49
CA CYS A 104 -20.65 -2.10 -2.73
C CYS A 104 -19.98 -1.24 -1.65
N VAL A 105 -18.87 -1.78 -1.11
CA VAL A 105 -17.96 -1.07 -0.22
C VAL A 105 -16.77 -0.55 -1.03
N ALA A 106 -16.46 0.74 -0.83
CA ALA A 106 -15.34 1.38 -1.50
C ALA A 106 -14.00 0.78 -1.05
N GLN A 107 -13.17 0.38 -2.02
CA GLN A 107 -11.80 -0.03 -1.76
C GLN A 107 -10.94 1.18 -1.41
N ARG A 108 -10.30 1.14 -0.25
CA ARG A 108 -9.42 2.21 0.23
C ARG A 108 -7.97 1.75 0.16
N VAL A 109 -7.05 2.63 -0.26
CA VAL A 109 -5.62 2.34 -0.19
C VAL A 109 -5.19 2.32 1.28
N VAL A 110 -4.58 1.22 1.73
CA VAL A 110 -4.11 1.02 3.11
C VAL A 110 -2.59 0.97 3.24
N ASP A 111 -1.88 0.68 2.15
CA ASP A 111 -0.42 0.73 2.09
C ASP A 111 0.05 1.00 0.65
N ILE A 112 1.23 1.58 0.49
CA ILE A 112 1.79 1.92 -0.83
C ILE A 112 3.31 1.70 -0.86
N GLY A 113 3.75 0.96 -1.86
CA GLY A 113 5.15 0.80 -2.22
C GLY A 113 5.48 1.69 -3.40
N VAL A 114 6.34 2.68 -3.20
CA VAL A 114 6.76 3.63 -4.25
C VAL A 114 8.20 3.36 -4.61
N SER A 115 8.48 3.19 -5.90
CA SER A 115 9.83 2.91 -6.41
C SER A 115 10.30 3.93 -7.45
N HIS A 116 11.44 3.63 -8.09
CA HIS A 116 11.99 4.46 -9.16
C HIS A 116 11.25 4.28 -10.50
N PHE A 117 10.62 3.12 -10.71
CA PHE A 117 10.02 2.75 -12.00
C PHE A 117 8.51 2.48 -11.90
N HIS A 118 8.01 2.10 -10.72
CA HIS A 118 6.62 1.69 -10.55
C HIS A 118 6.13 1.99 -9.14
N VAL A 119 4.81 1.93 -8.99
CA VAL A 119 4.11 2.08 -7.72
C VAL A 119 3.14 0.92 -7.57
N CYS A 120 3.00 0.43 -6.35
CA CYS A 120 2.02 -0.57 -6.01
C CYS A 120 1.25 -0.16 -4.77
N ALA A 121 -0.05 -0.37 -4.74
CA ALA A 121 -0.93 -0.05 -3.62
C ALA A 121 -1.67 -1.29 -3.14
N ILE A 122 -1.74 -1.47 -1.81
CA ILE A 122 -2.62 -2.44 -1.16
C ILE A 122 -3.96 -1.76 -0.88
N LEU A 123 -5.06 -2.42 -1.23
CA LEU A 123 -6.42 -1.99 -0.93
C LEU A 123 -6.95 -2.63 0.36
N SER A 124 -8.03 -2.10 0.92
CA SER A 124 -8.61 -2.54 2.20
C SER A 124 -9.03 -4.02 2.26
N GLY A 125 -9.23 -4.68 1.11
CA GLY A 125 -9.43 -6.13 1.02
C GLY A 125 -8.15 -6.97 0.88
N GLY A 126 -6.96 -6.36 0.96
CA GLY A 126 -5.65 -7.02 0.77
C GLY A 126 -5.29 -7.29 -0.69
N LYS A 127 -6.10 -6.83 -1.65
CA LYS A 127 -5.78 -6.85 -3.09
C LYS A 127 -4.71 -5.81 -3.41
N VAL A 128 -3.92 -6.06 -4.46
CA VAL A 128 -2.82 -5.18 -4.87
C VAL A 128 -3.00 -4.73 -6.31
N LYS A 129 -2.87 -3.43 -6.57
CA LYS A 129 -2.74 -2.87 -7.93
C LYS A 129 -1.37 -2.22 -8.10
N CYS A 130 -0.74 -2.43 -9.24
CA CYS A 130 0.58 -1.87 -9.58
C CYS A 130 0.54 -1.14 -10.92
N TRP A 131 1.21 0.01 -11.02
CA TRP A 131 1.30 0.81 -12.25
C TRP A 131 2.68 1.45 -12.42
N GLY A 132 2.98 1.92 -13.63
CA GLY A 132 4.29 2.44 -14.03
C GLY A 132 4.97 1.56 -15.07
N ALA A 133 6.30 1.61 -15.12
CA ALA A 133 7.07 0.82 -16.07
C ALA A 133 7.02 -0.69 -15.73
N ASN A 134 7.05 -1.56 -16.73
CA ASN A 134 6.93 -3.01 -16.52
C ASN A 134 7.93 -3.88 -17.32
N LEU A 135 9.08 -3.33 -17.71
CA LEU A 135 10.00 -4.00 -18.65
C LEU A 135 10.48 -5.41 -18.22
N TYR A 136 10.56 -5.68 -16.92
CA TYR A 136 10.94 -7.00 -16.38
C TYR A 136 9.92 -7.47 -15.35
N GLY A 137 8.62 -7.27 -15.62
CA GLY A 137 7.55 -7.81 -14.79
C GLY A 137 7.39 -7.09 -13.46
N TYR A 138 7.84 -5.83 -13.33
CA TYR A 138 7.79 -5.05 -12.08
C TYR A 138 6.38 -4.97 -11.48
N LEU A 139 5.35 -5.00 -12.34
CA LEU A 139 3.95 -4.89 -11.96
C LEU A 139 3.33 -6.24 -11.57
N GLY A 140 3.97 -7.38 -11.88
CA GLY A 140 3.48 -8.70 -11.50
C GLY A 140 2.17 -9.08 -12.20
N GLN A 141 2.02 -8.69 -13.47
CA GLN A 141 0.80 -8.90 -14.26
C GLN A 141 0.95 -10.07 -15.26
N GLY A 142 2.12 -10.72 -15.31
CA GLY A 142 2.40 -11.82 -16.25
C GLY A 142 2.60 -11.33 -17.68
N ASP A 143 3.08 -10.09 -17.82
CA ASP A 143 3.39 -9.40 -19.07
C ASP A 143 4.48 -8.33 -18.84
N THR A 144 4.91 -7.69 -19.92
CA THR A 144 5.91 -6.60 -19.88
C THR A 144 5.35 -5.22 -20.25
N GLU A 145 4.01 -5.08 -20.27
CA GLU A 145 3.34 -3.85 -20.67
C GLU A 145 3.30 -2.86 -19.50
N SER A 146 3.71 -1.62 -19.76
CA SER A 146 3.63 -0.54 -18.78
C SER A 146 2.16 -0.15 -18.58
N ARG A 147 1.85 0.42 -17.42
CA ARG A 147 0.47 0.84 -17.07
C ARG A 147 0.41 2.28 -16.61
N GLY A 148 -0.58 2.99 -17.11
CA GLY A 148 -0.82 4.40 -16.78
C GLY A 148 -0.11 5.37 -17.71
N ASP A 149 0.44 4.88 -18.82
CA ASP A 149 0.97 5.68 -19.91
C ASP A 149 -0.04 5.91 -21.05
N ASP A 150 -1.10 5.11 -21.13
CA ASP A 150 -2.19 5.27 -22.10
C ASP A 150 -3.58 5.49 -21.45
N PRO A 151 -4.57 6.06 -22.19
CA PRO A 151 -5.94 6.20 -21.72
C PRO A 151 -6.62 4.84 -21.49
N GLY A 152 -7.37 4.71 -20.38
CA GLY A 152 -8.15 3.49 -20.09
C GLY A 152 -7.36 2.36 -19.43
N GLU A 153 -6.23 2.68 -18.78
CA GLU A 153 -5.40 1.69 -18.05
C GLU A 153 -5.48 1.83 -16.53
N MET A 154 -6.15 2.86 -16.03
CA MET A 154 -6.18 3.25 -14.62
C MET A 154 -7.59 3.11 -14.04
N GLY A 155 -7.70 3.09 -12.72
CA GLY A 155 -9.00 2.93 -12.06
C GLY A 155 -9.46 1.48 -12.08
N VAL A 156 -10.68 1.24 -12.56
CA VAL A 156 -11.28 -0.10 -12.70
C VAL A 156 -10.51 -0.96 -13.71
N ASP A 157 -10.00 -0.34 -14.78
CA ASP A 157 -9.27 -1.02 -15.86
C ASP A 157 -7.87 -1.50 -15.44
N LEU A 158 -7.32 -0.98 -14.34
CA LEU A 158 -6.02 -1.41 -13.84
C LEU A 158 -6.16 -2.80 -13.18
N PRO A 159 -5.53 -3.85 -13.72
CA PRO A 159 -5.70 -5.19 -13.19
C PRO A 159 -5.04 -5.36 -11.82
N TYR A 160 -5.61 -6.26 -11.03
CA TYR A 160 -4.96 -6.72 -9.81
C TYR A 160 -3.76 -7.60 -10.11
N VAL A 161 -2.78 -7.53 -9.21
CA VAL A 161 -1.71 -8.52 -9.10
C VAL A 161 -2.30 -9.80 -8.56
N ASP A 162 -2.16 -10.90 -9.31
CA ASP A 162 -2.55 -12.22 -8.82
C ASP A 162 -1.52 -12.73 -7.81
N LEU A 163 -1.92 -12.75 -6.53
CA LEU A 163 -1.12 -13.25 -5.42
C LEU A 163 -1.47 -14.69 -5.02
N GLY A 164 -2.38 -15.34 -5.76
CA GLY A 164 -2.86 -16.69 -5.49
C GLY A 164 -4.18 -16.72 -4.73
N ALA A 165 -4.81 -17.89 -4.71
CA ALA A 165 -6.15 -18.06 -4.18
C ALA A 165 -6.21 -17.74 -2.67
N GLY A 166 -7.07 -16.79 -2.30
CA GLY A 166 -7.27 -16.39 -0.90
C GLY A 166 -6.13 -15.58 -0.29
N ALA A 167 -5.17 -15.10 -1.08
CA ALA A 167 -4.08 -14.26 -0.58
C ALA A 167 -4.58 -12.88 -0.17
N VAL A 168 -4.16 -12.43 1.03
CA VAL A 168 -4.46 -11.10 1.59
C VAL A 168 -3.13 -10.42 1.89
N ALA A 169 -2.79 -9.35 1.16
CA ALA A 169 -1.57 -8.59 1.40
C ALA A 169 -1.72 -7.63 2.59
N LEU A 170 -0.69 -7.53 3.42
CA LEU A 170 -0.63 -6.70 4.63
C LEU A 170 0.41 -5.59 4.56
N ARG A 171 1.55 -5.83 3.89
CA ARG A 171 2.63 -4.84 3.68
C ARG A 171 3.20 -4.99 2.29
N ILE A 172 3.65 -3.88 1.71
CA ILE A 172 4.32 -3.87 0.41
C ILE A 172 5.63 -3.09 0.47
N ALA A 173 6.67 -3.68 -0.09
CA ALA A 173 7.95 -3.04 -0.30
C ALA A 173 8.27 -3.04 -1.79
N ALA A 174 8.25 -1.87 -2.42
CA ALA A 174 8.67 -1.69 -3.80
C ALA A 174 10.00 -0.95 -3.82
N ALA A 175 10.95 -1.45 -4.60
CA ALA A 175 12.24 -0.81 -4.82
C ALA A 175 12.59 -0.79 -6.30
N ARG A 176 13.84 -0.49 -6.66
CA ARG A 176 14.27 -0.07 -8.02
C ARG A 176 13.49 -0.71 -9.15
N GLY A 177 13.36 -2.04 -9.18
CA GLY A 177 12.57 -2.76 -10.17
C GLY A 177 12.03 -4.09 -9.67
N HIS A 178 11.79 -4.23 -8.36
CA HIS A 178 11.17 -5.43 -7.80
C HIS A 178 10.21 -5.03 -6.68
N THR A 179 9.27 -5.93 -6.40
CA THR A 179 8.25 -5.74 -5.38
C THR A 179 8.19 -6.98 -4.52
N CYS A 180 8.06 -6.79 -3.22
CA CYS A 180 7.77 -7.84 -2.26
C CYS A 180 6.52 -7.47 -1.46
N VAL A 181 5.64 -8.45 -1.24
CA VAL A 181 4.46 -8.30 -0.38
C VAL A 181 4.51 -9.31 0.75
N LEU A 182 4.17 -8.83 1.94
CA LEU A 182 3.87 -9.67 3.09
C LEU A 182 2.39 -10.03 3.07
N LEU A 183 2.07 -11.33 3.12
CA LEU A 183 0.71 -11.84 3.17
C LEU A 183 0.29 -12.16 4.61
N GLU A 184 -1.02 -12.19 4.84
CA GLU A 184 -1.60 -12.77 6.04
C GLU A 184 -1.09 -14.20 6.23
N GLY A 185 -0.71 -14.54 7.47
CA GLY A 185 -0.05 -15.82 7.78
C GLY A 185 1.49 -15.78 7.71
N GLY A 186 2.09 -14.68 7.24
CA GLY A 186 3.52 -14.39 7.33
C GLY A 186 4.37 -14.86 6.15
N ALA A 187 3.74 -15.25 5.04
CA ALA A 187 4.43 -15.56 3.79
C ALA A 187 4.82 -14.27 3.05
N VAL A 188 5.98 -14.28 2.38
CA VAL A 188 6.44 -13.17 1.54
C VAL A 188 6.45 -13.64 0.09
N LYS A 189 5.83 -12.90 -0.83
CA LYS A 189 5.96 -13.12 -2.28
C LYS A 189 6.68 -11.95 -2.91
N CYS A 190 7.64 -12.22 -3.80
CA CYS A 190 8.41 -11.19 -4.49
C CYS A 190 8.42 -11.43 -6.00
N TRP A 191 8.34 -10.37 -6.79
CA TRP A 191 8.36 -10.43 -8.25
C TRP A 191 9.11 -9.23 -8.87
N GLY A 192 9.38 -9.29 -10.17
CA GLY A 192 10.10 -8.29 -10.96
C GLY A 192 11.55 -8.67 -11.28
N LEU A 193 12.43 -7.67 -11.28
CA LEU A 193 13.87 -7.82 -11.57
C LEU A 193 14.54 -8.77 -10.58
N ASN A 194 15.38 -9.68 -11.07
CA ASN A 194 16.03 -10.71 -10.24
C ASN A 194 17.51 -10.99 -10.58
N ASN A 195 18.19 -10.06 -11.24
CA ASN A 195 19.60 -10.22 -11.66
C ASN A 195 20.59 -10.47 -10.51
N TYR A 196 20.18 -10.14 -9.28
CA TYR A 196 20.98 -10.30 -8.07
C TYR A 196 20.29 -11.18 -7.02
N ALA A 197 19.32 -12.01 -7.43
CA ALA A 197 18.52 -12.82 -6.53
C ALA A 197 17.66 -12.02 -5.52
N GLN A 198 17.35 -10.76 -5.82
CA GLN A 198 16.55 -9.90 -4.92
C GLN A 198 15.13 -10.41 -4.66
N LEU A 199 14.64 -11.37 -5.47
CA LEU A 199 13.36 -12.02 -5.21
C LEU A 199 13.47 -13.19 -4.22
N GLY A 200 14.69 -13.69 -3.94
CA GLY A 200 14.87 -14.83 -3.03
C GLY A 200 14.26 -16.14 -3.56
N ALA A 201 14.06 -16.23 -4.87
CA ALA A 201 13.33 -17.33 -5.50
C ALA A 201 14.16 -18.63 -5.71
N GLY A 202 15.45 -18.61 -5.39
CA GLY A 202 16.35 -19.74 -5.64
C GLY A 202 16.79 -19.84 -7.11
N HIS A 203 16.68 -18.76 -7.88
CA HIS A 203 17.16 -18.60 -9.25
C HIS A 203 17.37 -17.11 -9.56
N LEU A 204 17.84 -16.79 -10.77
CA LEU A 204 18.09 -15.42 -11.23
C LEU A 204 17.08 -14.94 -12.31
N GLU A 205 16.14 -15.80 -12.69
CA GLU A 205 15.06 -15.45 -13.64
C GLU A 205 14.15 -14.38 -13.01
N HIS A 206 13.71 -13.44 -13.85
CA HIS A 206 12.67 -12.46 -13.48
C HIS A 206 11.34 -13.19 -13.28
N LEU A 207 10.41 -12.56 -12.57
CA LEU A 207 9.09 -13.14 -12.33
C LEU A 207 8.03 -12.07 -12.53
N GLY A 208 6.94 -12.44 -13.21
CA GLY A 208 5.82 -11.56 -13.51
C GLY A 208 5.93 -10.88 -14.87
N ASP A 209 6.96 -11.19 -15.65
CA ASP A 209 7.14 -10.76 -17.04
C ASP A 209 6.51 -11.72 -18.06
N ASP A 210 6.29 -12.98 -17.70
CA ASP A 210 5.66 -13.97 -18.56
C ASP A 210 4.33 -14.55 -17.98
N PRO A 211 3.42 -15.02 -18.85
CA PRO A 211 2.17 -15.62 -18.41
C PRO A 211 2.37 -16.87 -17.56
N GLY A 212 1.65 -16.95 -16.43
CA GLY A 212 1.66 -18.12 -15.55
C GLY A 212 2.76 -18.12 -14.49
N GLU A 213 3.53 -17.05 -14.34
CA GLU A 213 4.53 -16.90 -13.27
C GLU A 213 3.93 -16.38 -11.95
N MET A 214 2.77 -15.73 -12.03
CA MET A 214 2.08 -15.12 -10.90
C MET A 214 1.06 -16.07 -10.26
N GLY A 215 0.34 -15.60 -9.24
CA GLY A 215 -0.70 -16.37 -8.57
C GLY A 215 -0.14 -17.49 -7.70
N ASP A 216 -0.75 -18.67 -7.80
CA ASP A 216 -0.33 -19.87 -7.08
C ASP A 216 1.01 -20.44 -7.60
N ASN A 217 1.43 -20.06 -8.81
CA ASN A 217 2.73 -20.44 -9.37
C ASN A 217 3.88 -19.60 -8.80
N LEU A 218 3.57 -18.41 -8.26
CA LEU A 218 4.55 -17.60 -7.54
C LEU A 218 4.80 -18.17 -6.15
N ALA A 219 5.87 -18.93 -6.02
CA ALA A 219 6.28 -19.51 -4.74
C ALA A 219 6.65 -18.40 -3.74
N PRO A 220 6.28 -18.54 -2.45
CA PRO A 220 6.73 -17.61 -1.42
C PRO A 220 8.24 -17.76 -1.20
N VAL A 221 8.89 -16.67 -0.78
CA VAL A 221 10.30 -16.66 -0.38
C VAL A 221 10.48 -17.65 0.77
N ASN A 222 11.39 -18.61 0.57
CA ASN A 222 11.66 -19.61 1.59
C ASN A 222 12.53 -19.02 2.72
N LEU A 223 11.88 -18.60 3.81
CA LEU A 223 12.54 -18.05 5.01
C LEU A 223 12.99 -19.14 6.01
N GLY A 224 12.72 -20.42 5.74
CA GLY A 224 13.03 -21.55 6.61
C GLY A 224 11.80 -22.13 7.30
N ASP A 225 11.93 -23.35 7.80
CA ASP A 225 10.80 -24.12 8.32
C ASP A 225 10.20 -23.44 9.56
N GLY A 226 8.92 -23.09 9.47
CA GLY A 226 8.18 -22.43 10.55
C GLY A 226 8.56 -20.96 10.78
N VAL A 227 9.37 -20.36 9.91
CA VAL A 227 9.72 -18.93 9.98
C VAL A 227 8.65 -18.11 9.29
N LYS A 228 8.03 -17.19 10.04
CA LYS A 228 7.02 -16.26 9.54
C LYS A 228 7.56 -14.84 9.57
N ALA A 229 7.33 -14.09 8.50
CA ALA A 229 7.60 -12.67 8.46
C ALA A 229 6.47 -11.87 9.12
N ILE A 230 6.83 -10.74 9.71
CA ILE A 230 5.91 -9.72 10.24
C ILE A 230 6.11 -8.36 9.58
N ASP A 231 7.23 -8.18 8.86
CA ASP A 231 7.52 -6.98 8.09
C ASP A 231 8.48 -7.31 6.93
N VAL A 232 8.50 -6.46 5.90
CA VAL A 232 9.36 -6.60 4.72
C VAL A 232 9.87 -5.23 4.27
N ALA A 233 11.15 -5.16 3.91
CA ALA A 233 11.78 -3.97 3.35
C ALA A 233 12.57 -4.35 2.09
N ALA A 234 12.59 -3.47 1.10
CA ALA A 234 13.31 -3.65 -0.16
C ALA A 234 14.29 -2.50 -0.39
N GLY A 235 15.55 -2.83 -0.64
CA GLY A 235 16.57 -1.92 -1.15
C GLY A 235 16.66 -2.04 -2.68
N TYR A 236 17.64 -1.42 -3.33
CA TYR A 236 17.68 -1.40 -4.80
C TYR A 236 17.78 -2.79 -5.43
N ASP A 237 18.64 -3.64 -4.88
CA ASP A 237 18.98 -4.96 -5.43
C ASP A 237 18.97 -6.04 -4.33
N HIS A 238 18.31 -5.79 -3.19
CA HIS A 238 18.17 -6.73 -2.07
C HIS A 238 16.87 -6.49 -1.31
N ALA A 239 16.43 -7.49 -0.55
CA ALA A 239 15.27 -7.37 0.33
C ALA A 239 15.56 -8.05 1.67
N CYS A 240 14.81 -7.65 2.69
CA CYS A 240 14.90 -8.18 4.04
C CYS A 240 13.51 -8.36 4.64
N ALA A 241 13.36 -9.35 5.52
CA ALA A 241 12.16 -9.57 6.31
C ALA A 241 12.50 -9.56 7.79
N ILE A 242 11.62 -8.95 8.59
CA ILE A 242 11.59 -9.15 10.04
C ILE A 242 10.70 -10.37 10.31
N THR A 243 11.17 -11.31 11.10
CA THR A 243 10.43 -12.51 11.47
C THR A 243 9.73 -12.35 12.81
N GLU A 244 8.80 -13.25 13.14
CA GLU A 244 8.30 -13.39 14.50
C GLU A 244 9.48 -13.48 15.49
N GLY A 245 9.42 -12.70 16.58
CA GLY A 245 10.52 -12.53 17.52
C GLY A 245 11.57 -11.48 17.14
N GLY A 246 11.35 -10.69 16.09
CA GLY A 246 12.16 -9.52 15.72
C GLY A 246 13.56 -9.84 15.18
N LYS A 247 13.77 -11.04 14.64
CA LYS A 247 15.00 -11.38 13.92
C LYS A 247 14.89 -10.99 12.46
N VAL A 248 16.02 -10.86 11.78
CA VAL A 248 16.06 -10.38 10.39
C VAL A 248 16.69 -11.43 9.48
N LYS A 249 16.11 -11.65 8.29
CA LYS A 249 16.72 -12.39 7.19
C LYS A 249 16.75 -11.50 5.94
N CYS A 250 17.87 -11.48 5.23
CA CYS A 250 18.08 -10.65 4.04
C CYS A 250 18.59 -11.49 2.86
N TRP A 251 18.16 -11.16 1.65
CA TRP A 251 18.56 -11.85 0.42
C TRP A 251 18.74 -10.85 -0.73
N GLY A 252 19.36 -11.28 -1.81
CA GLY A 252 19.73 -10.43 -2.94
C GLY A 252 21.21 -10.07 -2.96
N HIS A 253 21.55 -8.90 -3.52
CA HIS A 253 22.90 -8.39 -3.67
C HIS A 253 23.60 -8.12 -2.33
N ASP A 254 24.89 -8.45 -2.23
CA ASP A 254 25.69 -8.38 -0.99
C ASP A 254 27.13 -7.85 -1.22
N PHE A 255 27.40 -7.16 -2.32
CA PHE A 255 28.75 -6.70 -2.63
C PHE A 255 29.34 -5.77 -1.56
N ALA A 256 28.50 -4.90 -0.99
CA ALA A 256 28.85 -3.97 0.08
C ALA A 256 28.55 -4.55 1.47
N GLY A 257 28.13 -5.82 1.58
CA GLY A 257 27.73 -6.41 2.86
C GLY A 257 26.32 -6.01 3.31
N GLN A 258 25.47 -5.47 2.43
CA GLN A 258 24.11 -4.99 2.77
C GLN A 258 23.18 -6.08 3.32
N LEU A 259 23.52 -7.36 3.17
CA LEU A 259 22.79 -8.45 3.83
C LEU A 259 23.26 -8.70 5.27
N GLY A 260 24.43 -8.21 5.65
CA GLY A 260 24.93 -8.27 7.03
C GLY A 260 25.44 -9.65 7.46
N TYR A 261 25.99 -10.43 6.52
CA TYR A 261 26.45 -11.81 6.79
C TYR A 261 27.97 -11.97 6.94
N GLY A 262 28.74 -10.89 6.88
CA GLY A 262 30.18 -10.92 7.11
C GLY A 262 30.96 -11.70 6.05
N GLY A 263 30.54 -11.63 4.79
CA GLY A 263 31.30 -12.19 3.67
C GLY A 263 31.22 -13.72 3.51
N THR A 264 30.16 -14.37 3.98
CA THR A 264 29.91 -15.80 3.72
C THR A 264 29.86 -16.09 2.22
N PRO A 265 30.42 -17.20 1.73
CA PRO A 265 30.36 -17.56 0.30
C PRO A 265 28.93 -17.53 -0.25
N GLN A 266 28.78 -16.95 -1.45
CA GLN A 266 27.51 -16.67 -2.10
C GLN A 266 27.38 -17.44 -3.44
N ALA A 267 26.19 -17.92 -3.79
CA ALA A 267 26.01 -18.80 -4.95
C ALA A 267 26.10 -18.13 -6.34
N CYS A 268 25.94 -16.81 -6.47
CA CYS A 268 26.02 -16.14 -7.79
C CYS A 268 27.45 -15.73 -8.22
N GLY A 269 28.46 -16.47 -7.76
CA GLY A 269 29.86 -16.26 -8.18
C GLY A 269 30.38 -14.86 -7.84
N ASN A 270 30.87 -14.12 -8.84
CA ASN A 270 31.47 -12.78 -8.64
C ASN A 270 30.46 -11.70 -8.22
N GLN A 271 29.16 -11.95 -8.37
CA GLN A 271 28.12 -10.97 -8.06
C GLN A 271 27.80 -10.86 -6.56
N LYS A 272 28.35 -11.74 -5.71
CA LYS A 272 28.17 -11.75 -4.25
C LYS A 272 26.72 -11.49 -3.84
N CYS A 273 25.87 -12.50 -3.91
CA CYS A 273 24.44 -12.38 -3.63
C CYS A 273 23.87 -13.70 -3.09
N ARG A 274 22.78 -13.63 -2.32
CA ARG A 274 22.13 -14.79 -1.70
C ARG A 274 20.73 -14.99 -2.25
N GLY A 275 20.37 -16.25 -2.50
CA GLY A 275 19.06 -16.64 -3.04
C GLY A 275 19.04 -16.93 -4.54
N ALA A 276 20.23 -16.99 -5.16
CA ALA A 276 20.39 -17.31 -6.58
C ALA A 276 20.21 -18.81 -6.88
N VAL A 277 20.21 -19.65 -5.84
CA VAL A 277 19.99 -21.10 -5.90
C VAL A 277 19.14 -21.53 -4.70
N PRO A 278 18.36 -22.62 -4.78
CA PRO A 278 17.46 -23.02 -3.69
C PRO A 278 18.22 -23.40 -2.41
N GLU A 279 19.46 -23.88 -2.53
CA GLU A 279 20.29 -24.31 -1.40
C GLU A 279 20.72 -23.16 -0.48
N ASP A 280 20.68 -21.92 -0.96
CA ASP A 280 21.03 -20.71 -0.21
C ASP A 280 19.86 -20.12 0.60
N MET A 281 18.65 -20.66 0.36
CA MET A 281 17.40 -20.22 0.97
C MET A 281 16.95 -21.17 2.08
N GLY A 282 15.80 -20.88 2.70
CA GLY A 282 15.23 -21.69 3.77
C GLY A 282 16.05 -21.63 5.05
N ASP A 283 16.34 -22.79 5.61
CA ASP A 283 17.15 -22.90 6.83
C ASP A 283 18.62 -22.48 6.61
N ASN A 284 19.09 -22.53 5.36
CA ASN A 284 20.42 -22.06 4.99
C ASN A 284 20.51 -20.54 4.77
N LEU A 285 19.37 -19.83 4.78
CA LEU A 285 19.32 -18.37 4.83
C LEU A 285 19.59 -17.93 6.28
N PRO A 286 20.76 -17.37 6.61
CA PRO A 286 21.10 -17.06 7.99
C PRO A 286 20.31 -15.86 8.51
N PHE A 287 20.13 -15.80 9.82
CA PHE A 287 19.67 -14.57 10.48
C PHE A 287 20.81 -13.55 10.50
N VAL A 288 20.48 -12.28 10.29
CA VAL A 288 21.40 -11.16 10.49
C VAL A 288 21.71 -11.05 11.98
N ASP A 289 22.99 -10.99 12.34
CA ASP A 289 23.41 -10.79 13.72
C ASP A 289 23.32 -9.30 14.07
N LEU A 290 22.27 -8.94 14.81
CA LEU A 290 22.07 -7.58 15.34
C LEU A 290 22.69 -7.38 16.73
N GLY A 291 23.23 -8.44 17.34
CA GLY A 291 23.77 -8.43 18.70
C GLY A 291 22.86 -9.15 19.69
N ALA A 292 23.42 -9.47 20.86
CA ALA A 292 22.75 -10.30 21.85
C ALA A 292 21.47 -9.63 22.38
N GLY A 293 20.33 -10.31 22.22
CA GLY A 293 19.04 -9.86 22.75
C GLY A 293 18.39 -8.69 22.01
N GLN A 294 18.92 -8.29 20.85
CA GLN A 294 18.34 -7.23 20.04
C GLN A 294 17.11 -7.73 19.27
N VAL A 295 16.08 -6.89 19.21
CA VAL A 295 14.80 -7.17 18.56
C VAL A 295 14.56 -6.05 17.55
N ALA A 296 14.53 -6.36 16.25
CA ALA A 296 14.18 -5.39 15.22
C ALA A 296 12.66 -5.19 15.15
N ILE A 297 12.24 -3.94 15.06
CA ILE A 297 10.83 -3.54 14.95
C ILE A 297 10.50 -2.83 13.63
N ALA A 298 11.51 -2.32 12.92
CA ALA A 298 11.37 -1.81 11.56
C ALA A 298 12.70 -1.96 10.80
N LEU A 299 12.59 -2.13 9.49
CA LEU A 299 13.72 -2.13 8.56
C LEU A 299 13.55 -1.03 7.52
N SER A 300 14.67 -0.50 7.06
CA SER A 300 14.69 0.37 5.90
C SER A 300 15.97 0.13 5.12
N ALA A 301 15.86 0.06 3.79
CA ALA A 301 16.97 -0.32 2.93
C ALA A 301 17.18 0.72 1.82
N GLY A 302 18.43 1.09 1.62
CA GLY A 302 18.86 1.99 0.54
C GLY A 302 19.40 1.23 -0.66
N GLN A 303 20.25 1.88 -1.47
CA GLN A 303 20.83 1.25 -2.66
C GLN A 303 21.75 0.07 -2.31
N GLY A 304 22.54 0.21 -1.25
CA GLY A 304 23.54 -0.78 -0.83
C GLY A 304 23.74 -0.79 0.68
N SER A 305 22.72 -0.39 1.41
CA SER A 305 22.73 -0.29 2.87
C SER A 305 21.40 -0.75 3.44
N THR A 306 21.44 -1.22 4.67
CA THR A 306 20.25 -1.65 5.44
C THR A 306 20.37 -1.09 6.84
N CYS A 307 19.27 -0.58 7.35
CA CYS A 307 19.12 -0.07 8.72
C CYS A 307 18.01 -0.83 9.44
N ALA A 308 18.27 -1.18 10.69
CA ALA A 308 17.30 -1.76 11.60
C ALA A 308 17.03 -0.81 12.77
N LEU A 309 15.76 -0.53 13.02
CA LEU A 309 15.29 0.10 14.24
C LEU A 309 15.01 -1.00 15.26
N LEU A 310 15.62 -0.90 16.43
CA LEU A 310 15.55 -1.89 17.48
C LEU A 310 14.56 -1.47 18.56
N GLU A 311 14.02 -2.45 19.29
CA GLU A 311 13.25 -2.20 20.50
C GLU A 311 14.11 -1.38 21.49
N GLY A 312 13.59 -0.24 21.94
CA GLY A 312 14.34 0.76 22.73
C GLY A 312 14.85 1.96 21.93
N GLY A 313 14.69 1.95 20.60
CA GLY A 313 14.93 3.10 19.73
C GLY A 313 16.37 3.25 19.20
N ASP A 314 17.24 2.28 19.48
CA ASP A 314 18.56 2.22 18.85
C ASP A 314 18.44 1.86 17.37
N VAL A 315 19.32 2.44 16.55
CA VAL A 315 19.39 2.15 15.11
C VAL A 315 20.75 1.56 14.79
N LYS A 316 20.78 0.43 14.09
CA LYS A 316 22.01 -0.15 13.52
C LYS A 316 21.90 -0.16 12.00
N CYS A 317 22.94 0.35 11.34
CA CYS A 317 23.01 0.37 9.88
C CYS A 317 24.32 -0.27 9.40
N TRP A 318 24.23 -0.99 8.28
CA TRP A 318 25.34 -1.71 7.65
C TRP A 318 25.21 -1.67 6.11
N GLY A 319 26.20 -2.21 5.39
CA GLY A 319 26.36 -2.08 3.95
C GLY A 319 27.41 -1.01 3.58
N VAL A 320 27.11 -0.16 2.60
CA VAL A 320 28.02 0.92 2.17
C VAL A 320 28.35 1.86 3.34
N GLY A 321 29.63 1.91 3.71
CA GLY A 321 30.12 2.67 4.87
C GLY A 321 29.75 4.15 4.85
N GLN A 322 29.92 4.79 3.68
CA GLN A 322 29.63 6.22 3.47
C GLN A 322 28.21 6.65 3.87
N VAL A 323 27.25 5.72 3.87
CA VAL A 323 25.86 6.01 4.23
C VAL A 323 25.42 5.25 5.48
N ALA A 324 26.23 4.36 6.02
CA ALA A 324 25.89 3.58 7.21
C ALA A 324 25.86 4.44 8.49
N GLY A 325 26.46 5.63 8.49
CA GLY A 325 26.45 6.51 9.67
C GLY A 325 27.41 6.06 10.78
N GLN A 326 28.37 5.20 10.45
CA GLN A 326 29.29 4.57 11.41
C GLN A 326 30.63 5.32 11.54
N GLY A 327 30.79 6.45 10.83
CA GLY A 327 32.01 7.24 10.82
C GLY A 327 33.16 6.55 10.08
N THR A 328 32.83 5.82 9.01
CA THR A 328 33.79 5.16 8.13
C THR A 328 33.29 5.11 6.70
N ILE A 329 34.20 5.07 5.73
CA ILE A 329 33.89 4.82 4.32
C ILE A 329 33.89 3.33 3.96
N ASP A 330 34.49 2.50 4.81
CA ASP A 330 34.60 1.06 4.57
C ASP A 330 33.23 0.40 4.70
N SER A 331 32.93 -0.52 3.80
CA SER A 331 31.69 -1.30 3.85
C SER A 331 31.66 -2.18 5.10
N ILE A 332 30.46 -2.34 5.68
CA ILE A 332 30.22 -3.04 6.94
C ILE A 332 29.29 -4.21 6.70
N GLY A 333 29.62 -5.37 7.27
CA GLY A 333 28.88 -6.61 7.08
C GLY A 333 29.38 -7.41 5.88
N ASN A 334 30.51 -7.00 5.27
CA ASN A 334 31.15 -7.72 4.17
C ASN A 334 32.35 -8.55 4.63
N ASN A 335 32.82 -8.40 5.88
CA ASN A 335 33.84 -9.25 6.50
C ASN A 335 33.37 -9.88 7.83
N PRO A 336 33.98 -11.02 8.24
CA PRO A 336 33.66 -11.65 9.50
C PRO A 336 33.95 -10.74 10.70
N GLY A 337 33.02 -10.70 11.65
CA GLY A 337 33.19 -9.97 12.92
C GLY A 337 32.81 -8.49 12.88
N GLU A 338 32.27 -7.98 11.77
CA GLU A 338 31.78 -6.58 11.69
C GLU A 338 30.37 -6.39 12.25
N MET A 339 29.57 -7.46 12.29
CA MET A 339 28.17 -7.45 12.71
C MET A 339 28.01 -7.81 14.20
N GLY A 340 26.77 -7.88 14.67
CA GLY A 340 26.45 -8.26 16.04
C GLY A 340 26.77 -7.16 17.04
N ASP A 341 27.37 -7.55 18.16
CA ASP A 341 27.81 -6.62 19.22
C ASP A 341 28.99 -5.73 18.79
N ASN A 342 29.68 -6.09 17.69
CA ASN A 342 30.76 -5.27 17.13
C ASN A 342 30.24 -4.12 16.25
N LEU A 343 28.96 -4.15 15.85
CA LEU A 343 28.31 -3.05 15.16
C LEU A 343 27.62 -2.15 16.21
N PRO A 344 28.18 -0.97 16.54
CA PRO A 344 27.54 -0.06 17.48
C PRO A 344 26.28 0.57 16.88
N PRO A 345 25.31 0.97 17.73
CA PRO A 345 24.19 1.78 17.27
C PRO A 345 24.67 3.18 16.84
N ILE A 346 23.95 3.77 15.91
CA ILE A 346 24.19 5.12 15.41
C ILE A 346 23.94 6.13 16.53
N VAL A 347 24.85 7.09 16.70
CA VAL A 347 24.75 8.11 17.74
C VAL A 347 23.73 9.17 17.34
N LEU A 348 22.47 8.96 17.72
CA LEU A 348 21.35 9.84 17.36
C LEU A 348 21.04 10.92 18.41
N GLY A 349 21.51 10.75 19.65
CA GLY A 349 21.22 11.68 20.76
C GLY A 349 19.84 11.53 21.39
N GLY A 350 19.10 10.47 21.03
CA GLY A 350 17.80 10.09 21.58
C GLY A 350 17.27 8.84 20.86
N PRO A 351 16.23 8.17 21.39
CA PRO A 351 15.66 6.99 20.76
C PRO A 351 14.91 7.38 19.47
N ALA A 352 15.10 6.60 18.42
CA ALA A 352 14.33 6.71 17.19
C ALA A 352 12.99 5.96 17.30
N VAL A 353 12.00 6.42 16.55
CA VAL A 353 10.66 5.82 16.48
C VAL A 353 10.24 5.46 15.06
N GLU A 354 10.99 5.90 14.05
CA GLU A 354 10.71 5.64 12.63
C GLU A 354 11.98 5.76 11.79
N LEU A 355 12.05 4.97 10.71
CA LEU A 355 13.14 4.98 9.74
C LEU A 355 12.60 5.28 8.33
N ALA A 356 13.35 6.05 7.57
CA ALA A 356 13.12 6.21 6.13
C ALA A 356 14.46 6.25 5.39
N SER A 357 14.64 5.37 4.40
CA SER A 357 15.86 5.31 3.59
C SER A 357 15.54 5.70 2.15
N GLY A 358 16.35 6.62 1.62
CA GLY A 358 16.41 6.92 0.20
C GLY A 358 17.45 6.06 -0.51
N LEU A 359 17.91 6.51 -1.68
CA LEU A 359 18.97 5.82 -2.42
C LEU A 359 20.29 5.77 -1.63
N VAL A 360 20.70 6.94 -1.13
CA VAL A 360 22.03 7.19 -0.52
C VAL A 360 21.93 7.97 0.78
N GLN A 361 20.74 8.01 1.37
CA GLN A 361 20.50 8.72 2.62
C GLN A 361 19.57 7.92 3.50
N HIS A 362 19.75 8.07 4.79
CA HIS A 362 18.88 7.50 5.81
C HIS A 362 18.43 8.61 6.73
N CYS A 363 17.18 8.54 7.13
CA CYS A 363 16.56 9.49 8.02
C CYS A 363 15.88 8.74 9.16
N VAL A 364 15.90 9.35 10.34
CA VAL A 364 15.18 8.89 11.52
C VAL A 364 14.30 10.00 12.04
N ARG A 365 13.15 9.62 12.59
CA ARG A 365 12.36 10.46 13.47
C ARG A 365 12.63 10.07 14.92
N LEU A 366 12.87 11.05 15.79
CA LEU A 366 13.19 10.81 17.20
C LEU A 366 11.94 10.87 18.09
N GLU A 367 11.97 10.15 19.22
CA GLU A 367 10.97 10.32 20.27
C GLU A 367 11.03 11.76 20.82
N GLY A 368 9.87 12.39 20.96
CA GLY A 368 9.77 13.81 21.33
C GLY A 368 9.92 14.79 20.16
N GLY A 369 10.07 14.27 18.94
CA GLY A 369 10.08 15.04 17.69
C GLY A 369 11.49 15.35 17.18
N GLY A 370 11.55 15.75 15.91
CA GLY A 370 12.78 16.06 15.21
C GLY A 370 13.27 14.92 14.32
N VAL A 371 13.76 15.32 13.16
CA VAL A 371 14.26 14.41 12.12
C VAL A 371 15.74 14.61 11.93
N LYS A 372 16.52 13.52 11.89
CA LYS A 372 17.93 13.55 11.50
C LYS A 372 18.12 12.73 10.23
N CYS A 373 18.81 13.28 9.26
CA CYS A 373 19.18 12.60 8.03
C CYS A 373 20.71 12.62 7.83
N TRP A 374 21.25 11.51 7.37
CA TRP A 374 22.68 11.34 7.08
C TRP A 374 22.88 10.51 5.80
N GLY A 375 24.12 10.44 5.33
CA GLY A 375 24.48 9.88 4.02
C GLY A 375 25.00 10.96 3.08
N ILE A 376 24.80 10.80 1.77
CA ILE A 376 25.41 11.68 0.77
C ILE A 376 24.62 13.00 0.62
N GLY A 377 25.25 14.13 0.93
CA GLY A 377 24.68 15.50 0.91
C GLY A 377 24.44 16.13 -0.46
N ILE A 378 24.11 15.37 -1.51
CA ILE A 378 23.84 15.95 -2.83
C ILE A 378 22.38 16.41 -2.96
N HIS A 379 22.16 17.47 -3.75
CA HIS A 379 20.82 18.03 -4.04
C HIS A 379 20.01 18.44 -2.80
N GLY A 380 20.67 18.67 -1.67
CA GLY A 380 20.00 19.05 -0.43
C GLY A 380 19.22 17.92 0.23
N GLY A 381 19.40 16.67 -0.21
CA GLY A 381 18.60 15.53 0.26
C GLY A 381 18.62 15.29 1.77
N LEU A 382 19.68 15.73 2.46
CA LEU A 382 19.79 15.64 3.91
C LEU A 382 19.01 16.73 4.65
N GLY A 383 18.61 17.82 3.98
CA GLY A 383 17.87 18.92 4.59
C GLY A 383 18.67 19.73 5.61
N THR A 384 20.00 19.59 5.63
CA THR A 384 20.89 20.26 6.60
C THR A 384 21.69 21.41 6.00
N GLY A 385 21.61 21.63 4.68
CA GLY A 385 22.52 22.52 3.95
C GLY A 385 23.91 21.92 3.71
N ALA A 386 24.15 20.67 4.13
CA ALA A 386 25.41 19.98 3.87
C ALA A 386 25.49 19.54 2.40
N THR A 387 26.64 19.82 1.77
CA THR A 387 26.98 19.35 0.43
C THR A 387 27.87 18.11 0.43
N ASP A 388 28.47 17.82 1.58
CA ASP A 388 29.35 16.68 1.79
C ASP A 388 28.56 15.50 2.41
N THR A 389 29.18 14.33 2.45
CA THR A 389 28.62 13.17 3.15
C THR A 389 28.59 13.44 4.65
N ILE A 390 27.56 12.93 5.34
CA ILE A 390 27.48 12.93 6.81
C ILE A 390 27.43 11.48 7.28
N GLY A 391 28.29 11.14 8.24
CA GLY A 391 28.33 9.83 8.88
C GLY A 391 29.42 8.92 8.32
N ASP A 392 30.31 9.43 7.48
CA ASP A 392 31.48 8.74 6.95
C ASP A 392 32.78 9.08 7.68
N GLU A 393 32.78 10.11 8.54
CA GLU A 393 33.88 10.42 9.46
C GLU A 393 33.49 10.25 10.95
N PRO A 394 34.47 9.90 11.82
CA PRO A 394 34.20 9.75 13.25
C PRO A 394 33.66 11.03 13.91
N GLY A 395 32.53 10.91 14.60
CA GLY A 395 31.95 12.00 15.40
C GLY A 395 30.92 12.87 14.67
N GLU A 396 30.75 12.72 13.36
CA GLU A 396 29.77 13.50 12.60
C GLU A 396 28.33 13.26 13.08
N MET A 397 27.96 12.00 13.32
CA MET A 397 26.62 11.66 13.83
C MET A 397 26.35 12.28 15.20
N ALA A 398 27.36 12.39 16.05
CA ALA A 398 27.22 13.04 17.36
C ALA A 398 27.01 14.57 17.23
N ALA A 399 27.55 15.18 16.17
CA ALA A 399 27.38 16.60 15.87
C ALA A 399 26.12 16.92 15.06
N LEU A 400 25.50 15.90 14.43
CA LEU A 400 24.33 16.06 13.59
C LEU A 400 23.13 16.56 14.41
N LEU A 401 22.62 17.73 14.04
CA LEU A 401 21.42 18.32 14.63
C LEU A 401 20.17 17.88 13.86
N PRO A 402 18.98 17.87 14.50
CA PRO A 402 17.73 17.72 13.78
C PRO A 402 17.54 18.80 12.72
N ILE A 403 16.90 18.44 11.61
CA ILE A 403 16.51 19.35 10.53
C ILE A 403 15.57 20.42 11.08
N ASP A 404 15.79 21.68 10.71
CA ASP A 404 14.88 22.77 11.02
C ASP A 404 13.66 22.72 10.10
N LEU A 405 12.51 22.32 10.67
CA LEU A 405 11.21 22.32 9.99
C LEU A 405 10.40 23.60 10.26
N GLY A 406 10.97 24.57 10.97
CA GLY A 406 10.34 25.84 11.29
C GLY A 406 9.40 25.76 12.50
N PRO A 407 8.99 26.91 13.04
CA PRO A 407 8.17 26.96 14.25
C PRO A 407 6.78 26.36 14.01
N GLY A 408 6.32 25.56 14.98
CA GLY A 408 4.95 25.05 15.01
C GLY A 408 4.67 23.88 14.07
N PHE A 409 5.70 23.29 13.45
CA PHE A 409 5.58 22.05 12.70
C PHE A 409 5.85 20.86 13.63
N SER A 410 4.94 19.88 13.68
CA SER A 410 5.07 18.70 14.52
C SER A 410 5.13 17.44 13.67
N ASP A 411 6.32 16.89 13.46
CA ASP A 411 6.52 15.68 12.67
C ASP A 411 5.77 14.46 13.23
N THR A 412 4.97 13.81 12.39
CA THR A 412 4.28 12.54 12.70
C THR A 412 4.83 11.36 11.90
N ASN A 413 5.27 11.62 10.66
CA ASN A 413 5.76 10.61 9.73
C ASN A 413 6.88 11.17 8.86
N ILE A 414 7.71 10.26 8.35
CA ILE A 414 8.78 10.59 7.41
C ILE A 414 8.82 9.62 6.24
N ALA A 415 9.03 10.16 5.05
CA ALA A 415 9.34 9.41 3.85
C ALA A 415 10.64 9.93 3.22
N ALA A 416 11.42 9.02 2.63
CA ALA A 416 12.62 9.35 1.90
C ALA A 416 12.50 8.87 0.45
N GLY A 417 12.69 9.80 -0.49
CA GLY A 417 12.84 9.50 -1.90
C GLY A 417 14.30 9.30 -2.28
N ARG A 418 14.59 9.28 -3.59
CA ARG A 418 15.95 9.05 -4.11
C ARG A 418 17.01 10.00 -3.52
N PHE A 419 16.71 11.30 -3.54
CA PHE A 419 17.54 12.38 -2.98
C PHE A 419 16.65 13.45 -2.33
N SER A 420 15.54 13.02 -1.74
CA SER A 420 14.53 13.90 -1.15
C SER A 420 13.99 13.29 0.13
N GLY A 421 13.47 14.15 1.00
CA GLY A 421 12.75 13.73 2.19
C GLY A 421 11.47 14.55 2.32
N CYS A 422 10.45 13.94 2.89
CA CYS A 422 9.19 14.60 3.21
C CYS A 422 8.76 14.23 4.62
N VAL A 423 8.24 15.19 5.35
CA VAL A 423 7.64 15.01 6.67
C VAL A 423 6.19 15.46 6.65
N VAL A 424 5.36 14.75 7.40
CA VAL A 424 3.95 15.05 7.59
C VAL A 424 3.75 15.62 9.00
N ASP A 425 2.88 16.63 9.09
CA ASP A 425 2.43 17.29 10.32
C ASP A 425 1.12 16.69 10.83
N GLN A 426 0.75 16.96 12.08
CA GLN A 426 -0.44 16.40 12.73
C GLN A 426 -1.77 16.72 12.04
N ASP A 427 -1.82 17.81 11.27
CA ASP A 427 -2.99 18.25 10.50
C ASP A 427 -2.92 17.83 9.01
N GLY A 428 -1.97 16.98 8.64
CA GLY A 428 -1.75 16.53 7.26
C GLY A 428 -0.98 17.50 6.37
N GLY A 429 -0.43 18.59 6.91
CA GLY A 429 0.50 19.44 6.16
C GLY A 429 1.83 18.73 5.89
N LEU A 430 2.44 18.97 4.71
CA LEU A 430 3.74 18.39 4.37
C LEU A 430 4.82 19.45 4.21
N LYS A 431 6.04 19.07 4.53
CA LYS A 431 7.26 19.76 4.12
C LYS A 431 8.20 18.77 3.46
N CYS A 432 8.63 19.10 2.25
CA CYS A 432 9.51 18.27 1.43
C CYS A 432 10.78 19.04 1.06
N TRP A 433 11.91 18.36 1.03
CA TRP A 433 13.20 18.93 0.67
C TRP A 433 14.00 17.96 -0.21
N GLY A 434 15.10 18.45 -0.77
CA GLY A 434 16.01 17.70 -1.63
C GLY A 434 15.86 18.01 -3.12
N HIS A 435 16.18 17.02 -3.95
CA HIS A 435 16.17 17.14 -5.40
C HIS A 435 14.75 17.39 -5.95
N ASN A 436 14.60 18.39 -6.81
CA ASN A 436 13.30 18.84 -7.32
C ASN A 436 13.25 19.07 -8.85
N MET A 437 14.23 18.61 -9.63
CA MET A 437 14.23 18.87 -11.09
C MET A 437 13.00 18.31 -11.85
N HIS A 438 12.21 17.44 -11.23
CA HIS A 438 10.97 16.87 -11.78
C HIS A 438 9.70 17.42 -11.08
N GLY A 439 9.83 18.41 -10.21
CA GLY A 439 8.71 18.92 -9.39
C GLY A 439 8.27 17.95 -8.28
N GLN A 440 9.09 16.94 -7.94
CA GLN A 440 8.76 15.90 -6.97
C GLN A 440 8.56 16.43 -5.53
N LEU A 441 9.00 17.65 -5.22
CA LEU A 441 8.71 18.26 -3.93
C LEU A 441 7.28 18.81 -3.87
N GLY A 442 6.57 18.95 -4.98
CA GLY A 442 5.17 19.41 -5.01
C GLY A 442 4.99 20.90 -4.66
N GLN A 443 6.02 21.73 -4.85
CA GLN A 443 6.04 23.14 -4.41
C GLN A 443 5.72 24.15 -5.51
N GLY A 444 5.34 23.69 -6.70
CA GLY A 444 5.01 24.55 -7.84
C GLY A 444 6.24 25.12 -8.59
N ASP A 445 7.43 24.60 -8.30
CA ASP A 445 8.68 24.92 -8.98
C ASP A 445 9.58 23.67 -9.08
N ALA A 446 10.75 23.83 -9.72
CA ALA A 446 11.74 22.77 -9.93
C ALA A 446 13.10 23.04 -9.25
N LEU A 447 13.09 23.86 -8.20
CA LEU A 447 14.30 24.23 -7.47
C LEU A 447 14.55 23.23 -6.33
N ASP A 448 15.79 22.77 -6.18
CA ASP A 448 16.21 21.93 -5.04
C ASP A 448 16.01 22.72 -3.72
N ARG A 449 15.91 22.01 -2.59
CA ARG A 449 15.79 22.62 -1.25
C ARG A 449 16.67 21.90 -0.25
N GLY A 450 17.29 22.67 0.64
CA GLY A 450 18.14 22.12 1.69
C GLY A 450 19.58 21.92 1.25
N ASP A 451 19.96 22.44 0.07
CA ASP A 451 21.33 22.51 -0.45
C ASP A 451 21.98 23.87 -0.18
N ALA A 452 21.22 24.88 0.25
CA ALA A 452 21.77 26.18 0.66
C ALA A 452 21.27 26.66 2.04
N PRO A 453 22.06 27.50 2.74
CA PRO A 453 21.62 28.12 3.99
C PRO A 453 20.34 28.94 3.82
N GLY A 454 19.39 28.75 4.73
CA GLY A 454 18.17 29.54 4.78
C GLY A 454 17.02 29.01 3.92
N GLU A 455 17.15 27.86 3.26
CA GLU A 455 16.04 27.24 2.52
C GLU A 455 15.11 26.40 3.41
N MET A 456 15.62 25.95 4.54
CA MET A 456 14.90 25.15 5.52
C MET A 456 14.11 26.04 6.50
N GLY A 457 13.48 25.42 7.50
CA GLY A 457 12.78 26.13 8.55
C GLY A 457 11.49 26.79 8.08
N ALA A 458 11.34 28.08 8.39
CA ALA A 458 10.18 28.89 7.97
C ALA A 458 10.16 29.16 6.45
N ASN A 459 11.30 29.03 5.77
CA ASN A 459 11.39 29.26 4.33
C ASN A 459 11.07 28.00 3.51
N LEU A 460 11.02 26.82 4.15
CA LEU A 460 10.62 25.59 3.49
C LEU A 460 9.10 25.61 3.26
N PRO A 461 8.63 25.57 1.99
CA PRO A 461 7.21 25.65 1.70
C PRO A 461 6.44 24.51 2.36
N ARG A 462 5.33 24.88 3.00
CA ARG A 462 4.38 23.92 3.57
C ARG A 462 3.27 23.67 2.57
N ILE A 463 3.07 22.41 2.23
CA ILE A 463 2.05 21.94 1.30
C ILE A 463 0.85 21.51 2.12
N LYS A 464 -0.36 21.91 1.71
CA LYS A 464 -1.61 21.37 2.24
C LYS A 464 -2.25 20.52 1.15
N LEU A 465 -2.29 19.20 1.34
CA LEU A 465 -2.90 18.28 0.37
C LEU A 465 -4.43 18.34 0.41
N PHE A 466 -5.01 18.52 1.60
CA PHE A 466 -6.44 18.58 1.80
C PHE A 466 -6.81 19.98 2.29
N THR A 467 -7.69 20.66 1.57
CA THR A 467 -8.39 21.83 2.07
C THR A 467 -9.59 21.33 2.86
N ASP A 468 -9.74 21.75 4.12
CA ASP A 468 -10.79 21.32 5.05
C ASP A 468 -12.21 21.31 4.43
N THR A 469 -12.60 20.21 3.79
CA THR A 469 -13.97 19.76 3.48
C THR A 469 -13.85 18.37 2.83
N TRP A 470 -14.14 17.32 3.60
CA TRP A 470 -14.60 16.05 3.06
C TRP A 470 -16.11 16.00 3.21
#